data_AF-A0A8C9LEL0-F1
#
_entry.id   AF-A0A8C9LEL0-F1
#
_cell.length_a   1.000
_cell.length_b   1.000
_cell.length_c   1.000
_cell.angle_alpha   90.00
_cell.angle_beta   90.00
_cell.angle_gamma   90.00
#
_symmetry.space_group_name_H-M   'P 1'
#
loop_
_entity.id
_entity.type
_entity.pdbx_description
1 polymer ?
#
loop_
_entity_poly.entity_id
_entity_poly.type
_entity_poly.pdbx_seq_one_letter_code
_entity_poly.pdbx_strand_id
1 'polypeptide(L)'
;MTITPFRIIFVSFSDYDREQFADNQIPLLVIGTKLDQIPETKRNEVLTRTAFLAEDFNAEEINLDCTNPRYLAAGSSNAVKLSRFFDKVIEKRYFLRDGNQIPGFSERKRFGGGTLKSLHYD
;
A
#
# COMPACT_ATOMS: atom_id res chain seq x y z
N MET A 1 21.50 -5.95 -6.40
CA MET A 1 20.22 -5.61 -5.71
C MET A 1 19.23 -5.18 -6.78
N THR A 2 18.41 -6.11 -7.28
CA THR A 2 17.46 -5.82 -8.37
C THR A 2 16.25 -5.12 -7.79
N ILE A 3 16.23 -3.78 -7.85
CA ILE A 3 15.04 -2.98 -7.54
C ILE A 3 13.98 -3.40 -8.58
N THR A 4 12.97 -4.13 -8.14
CA THR A 4 11.85 -4.49 -9.03
C THR A 4 11.08 -3.19 -9.26
N PRO A 5 10.86 -2.74 -10.50
CA PRO A 5 10.24 -1.44 -10.75
C PRO A 5 8.81 -1.45 -10.21
N PHE A 6 8.46 -0.45 -9.40
CA PHE A 6 7.06 -0.11 -9.16
C PHE A 6 6.44 0.24 -10.50
N ARG A 7 5.46 -0.54 -10.95
CA ARG A 7 4.73 -0.24 -12.18
C ARG A 7 3.56 0.66 -11.83
N ILE A 8 3.56 1.87 -12.39
CA ILE A 8 2.39 2.75 -12.39
C ILE A 8 1.60 2.41 -13.65
N ILE A 9 0.36 1.95 -13.47
CA ILE A 9 -0.56 1.67 -14.57
C ILE A 9 -1.55 2.82 -14.62
N PHE A 10 -1.59 3.54 -15.74
CA PHE A 10 -2.63 4.52 -16.01
C PHE A 10 -3.78 3.80 -16.69
N VAL A 11 -4.91 3.66 -16.01
CA VAL A 11 -6.12 3.09 -16.59
C VAL A 11 -7.00 4.24 -17.07
N SER A 12 -7.22 4.31 -18.38
CA SER A 12 -8.28 5.15 -18.96
C SER A 12 -9.60 4.39 -18.90
N PHE A 13 -10.69 5.07 -18.55
CA PHE A 13 -12.04 4.48 -18.48
C PHE A 13 -12.50 3.81 -19.79
N SER A 14 -11.92 4.18 -20.93
CA SER A 14 -12.27 3.67 -22.27
C SER A 14 -11.72 2.28 -22.59
N ASP A 15 -10.66 1.84 -21.92
CA ASP A 15 -9.87 0.65 -22.29
C ASP A 15 -9.77 -0.35 -21.13
N TYR A 16 -10.75 -0.30 -20.21
CA TYR A 16 -10.81 -1.16 -19.03
C TYR A 16 -11.39 -2.54 -19.37
N ASP A 17 -10.60 -3.58 -19.14
CA ASP A 17 -11.05 -4.98 -19.18
C ASP A 17 -10.89 -5.62 -17.79
N ARG A 18 -12.03 -5.97 -17.17
CA ARG A 18 -12.11 -6.58 -15.84
C ARG A 18 -11.43 -7.94 -15.79
N GLU A 19 -11.47 -8.71 -16.88
CA GLU A 19 -10.92 -10.07 -16.93
C GLU A 19 -9.40 -10.07 -16.77
N GLN A 20 -8.73 -9.02 -17.27
CA GLN A 20 -7.28 -8.85 -17.13
C GLN A 20 -6.83 -8.70 -15.66
N PHE A 21 -7.71 -8.22 -14.77
CA PHE A 21 -7.38 -7.94 -13.38
C PHE A 21 -7.90 -8.99 -12.39
N ALA A 22 -8.81 -9.87 -12.81
CA ALA A 22 -9.42 -10.90 -11.97
C ALA A 22 -8.38 -11.88 -11.38
N ASP A 23 -7.36 -12.25 -12.15
CA ASP A 23 -6.28 -13.16 -11.72
C ASP A 23 -5.00 -12.42 -11.28
N ASN A 24 -5.05 -11.09 -11.20
CA ASN A 24 -3.86 -10.30 -10.93
C ASN A 24 -3.41 -10.44 -9.46
N GLN A 25 -2.27 -11.12 -9.25
CA GLN A 25 -1.68 -11.29 -7.91
C GLN A 25 -0.93 -10.04 -7.40
N ILE A 26 -0.74 -9.04 -8.27
CA ILE A 26 -0.07 -7.78 -7.93
C ILE A 26 -1.04 -6.92 -7.11
N PRO A 27 -0.67 -6.46 -5.90
CA PRO A 27 -1.51 -5.52 -5.15
C PRO A 27 -1.72 -4.22 -5.93
N LEU A 28 -2.98 -3.77 -6.01
CA LEU A 28 -3.38 -2.53 -6.68
C LEU A 28 -3.89 -1.50 -5.65
N LEU A 29 -3.64 -0.22 -5.95
CA LEU A 29 -4.11 0.94 -5.20
C LEU A 29 -4.66 1.97 -6.19
N VAL A 30 -5.91 2.36 -6.00
CA VAL A 30 -6.59 3.41 -6.75
C VAL A 30 -6.47 4.71 -5.96
N ILE A 31 -5.93 5.76 -6.60
CA ILE A 31 -5.80 7.10 -6.01
C ILE A 31 -6.66 8.10 -6.80
N GLY A 32 -7.77 8.52 -6.21
CA GLY A 32 -8.53 9.66 -6.70
C GLY A 32 -7.88 10.96 -6.24
N THR A 33 -7.52 11.82 -7.19
CA THR A 33 -6.89 13.12 -6.91
C THR A 33 -7.89 14.25 -7.14
N LYS A 34 -7.50 15.47 -6.73
CA LYS A 34 -8.29 16.69 -6.91
C LYS A 34 -9.65 16.63 -6.21
N LEU A 35 -9.71 15.98 -5.04
CA LEU A 35 -10.94 15.87 -4.25
C LEU A 35 -11.51 17.25 -3.86
N ASP A 36 -10.66 18.27 -3.80
CA ASP A 36 -10.98 19.68 -3.60
C ASP A 36 -11.78 20.29 -4.77
N GLN A 37 -11.61 19.79 -6.00
CA GLN A 37 -12.29 20.30 -7.19
C GLN A 37 -13.69 19.70 -7.39
N ILE A 38 -14.06 18.68 -6.62
CA ILE A 38 -15.37 18.04 -6.73
C ILE A 38 -16.41 18.85 -5.95
N PRO A 39 -17.46 19.39 -6.60
CA PRO A 39 -18.53 20.09 -5.89
C PRO A 39 -19.22 19.18 -4.89
N GLU A 40 -19.60 19.72 -3.72
CA GLU A 40 -20.25 18.93 -2.66
C GLU A 40 -21.51 18.19 -3.12
N THR A 41 -22.28 18.81 -4.01
CA THR A 41 -23.50 18.23 -4.61
C THR A 41 -23.22 16.96 -5.41
N LYS A 42 -22.02 16.81 -5.96
CA LYS A 42 -21.59 15.65 -6.78
C LYS A 42 -20.61 14.74 -6.04
N ARG A 43 -20.13 15.13 -4.85
CA ARG A 43 -19.08 14.39 -4.13
C ARG A 43 -19.47 12.95 -3.86
N ASN A 44 -20.69 12.70 -3.38
CA ASN A 44 -21.16 11.34 -3.11
C ASN A 44 -21.26 10.50 -4.39
N GLU A 45 -21.76 11.07 -5.49
CA GLU A 45 -21.84 10.36 -6.78
C GLU A 45 -20.45 9.95 -7.29
N VAL A 46 -19.48 10.86 -7.21
CA VAL A 46 -18.11 10.58 -7.66
C VAL A 46 -17.44 9.54 -6.76
N LEU A 47 -17.54 9.68 -5.43
CA LEU A 47 -16.94 8.73 -4.49
C LEU A 47 -17.53 7.33 -4.64
N THR A 48 -18.85 7.21 -4.83
CA THR A 48 -19.49 5.92 -5.08
C THR A 48 -18.98 5.28 -6.37
N ARG A 49 -18.78 6.06 -7.45
CA ARG A 49 -18.20 5.54 -8.69
C ARG A 49 -16.75 5.08 -8.52
N THR A 50 -15.94 5.81 -7.77
CA THR A 50 -14.55 5.42 -7.50
C THR A 50 -14.47 4.17 -6.62
N ALA A 51 -15.38 4.01 -5.66
CA ALA A 51 -15.49 2.81 -4.84
C ALA A 51 -15.78 1.57 -5.69
N PHE A 52 -16.77 1.63 -6.60
CA PHE A 52 -17.05 0.54 -7.52
C PHE A 52 -15.85 0.20 -8.40
N LEU A 53 -15.13 1.21 -8.88
CA LEU A 53 -13.91 1.01 -9.68
C LEU A 53 -12.84 0.27 -8.87
N ALA A 54 -12.61 0.64 -7.60
CA ALA A 54 -11.63 -0.01 -6.76
C ALA A 54 -12.01 -1.46 -6.41
N GLU A 55 -13.29 -1.73 -6.15
CA GLU A 55 -13.82 -3.08 -5.92
C GLU A 55 -13.59 -3.99 -7.13
N ASP A 56 -13.82 -3.46 -8.32
CA ASP A 56 -13.64 -4.14 -9.60
C ASP A 56 -12.19 -4.62 -9.83
N PHE A 57 -11.22 -3.84 -9.34
CA PHE A 57 -9.79 -4.21 -9.35
C PHE A 57 -9.33 -4.99 -8.11
N ASN A 58 -10.23 -5.27 -7.17
CA ASN A 58 -9.89 -5.80 -5.85
C ASN A 58 -8.75 -4.98 -5.18
N ALA A 59 -8.82 -3.66 -5.36
CA ALA A 59 -7.80 -2.68 -5.02
C ALA A 59 -8.19 -1.87 -3.78
N GLU A 60 -7.17 -1.35 -3.10
CA GLU A 60 -7.41 -0.35 -2.05
C GLU A 60 -7.72 1.01 -2.70
N GLU A 61 -8.53 1.86 -2.04
CA GLU A 61 -8.92 3.17 -2.55
C GLU A 61 -8.53 4.30 -1.59
N ILE A 62 -7.91 5.36 -2.12
CA ILE A 62 -7.63 6.61 -1.42
C ILE A 62 -8.06 7.79 -2.30
N ASN A 63 -8.97 8.62 -1.80
CA ASN A 63 -9.32 9.90 -2.42
C ASN A 63 -8.72 11.05 -1.63
N LEU A 64 -8.00 11.95 -2.28
CA LEU A 64 -7.30 13.05 -1.63
C LEU A 64 -7.17 14.31 -2.48
N ASP A 65 -6.88 15.42 -1.81
CA ASP A 65 -6.33 16.63 -2.40
C ASP A 65 -4.79 16.60 -2.21
N CYS A 66 -4.05 16.51 -3.32
CA CYS A 66 -2.59 16.42 -3.32
C CYS A 66 -1.91 17.71 -2.81
N THR A 67 -2.63 18.84 -2.80
CA THR A 67 -2.10 20.12 -2.34
C THR A 67 -2.20 20.29 -0.82
N ASN A 68 -2.98 19.43 -0.16
CA ASN A 68 -3.20 19.47 1.27
C ASN A 68 -2.53 18.29 1.99
N PRO A 69 -1.44 18.52 2.75
CA PRO A 69 -0.66 17.46 3.38
C PRO A 69 -1.43 16.69 4.47
N ARG A 70 -2.56 17.23 4.95
CA ARG A 70 -3.37 16.58 5.99
C ARG A 70 -3.98 15.26 5.52
N TYR A 71 -4.20 15.11 4.22
CA TYR A 71 -4.76 13.88 3.64
C TYR A 71 -3.84 12.67 3.74
N LEU A 72 -2.54 12.85 4.00
CA LEU A 72 -1.57 11.77 4.22
C LEU A 72 -0.80 11.96 5.54
N ALA A 73 -1.33 12.78 6.45
CA ALA A 73 -0.70 12.99 7.75
C ALA A 73 -0.65 11.68 8.55
N ALA A 74 0.40 11.50 9.34
CA ALA A 74 0.54 10.35 10.22
C ALA A 74 -0.68 10.21 11.15
N GLY A 75 -1.19 8.98 11.28
CA GLY A 75 -2.40 8.70 12.06
C GLY A 75 -3.72 8.96 11.32
N SER A 76 -3.70 9.55 10.13
CA SER A 76 -4.90 9.64 9.27
C SER A 76 -5.27 8.26 8.71
N SER A 77 -6.57 8.05 8.44
CA SER A 77 -7.07 6.82 7.82
C SER A 77 -6.39 6.51 6.49
N ASN A 78 -6.10 7.54 5.69
CA ASN A 78 -5.40 7.40 4.41
C ASN A 78 -3.95 6.96 4.59
N ALA A 79 -3.22 7.49 5.58
CA ALA A 79 -1.86 7.04 5.87
C ALA A 79 -1.83 5.57 6.35
N VAL A 80 -2.85 5.14 7.11
CA VAL A 80 -3.00 3.73 7.52
C VAL A 80 -3.28 2.83 6.32
N LYS A 81 -4.20 3.21 5.43
CA LYS A 81 -4.46 2.48 4.17
C LYS A 81 -3.21 2.35 3.32
N LEU A 82 -2.49 3.46 3.13
CA LEU A 82 -1.25 3.48 2.36
C LEU A 82 -0.18 2.55 2.96
N SER A 83 -0.05 2.54 4.28
CA SER A 83 0.89 1.65 4.97
C SER A 83 0.53 0.18 4.75
N ARG A 84 -0.75 -0.19 4.94
CA ARG A 84 -1.24 -1.56 4.68
C ARG A 84 -1.04 -2.00 3.24
N PHE A 85 -1.23 -1.09 2.29
CA PHE A 85 -0.96 -1.37 0.88
C PHE A 85 0.52 -1.71 0.66
N PHE A 86 1.44 -0.91 1.20
CA PHE A 86 2.88 -1.21 1.08
C PHE A 86 3.27 -2.50 1.79
N ASP A 87 2.71 -2.79 2.96
CA ASP A 87 2.90 -4.08 3.64
C ASP A 87 2.46 -5.24 2.72
N LYS A 88 1.27 -5.17 2.12
CA LYS A 88 0.76 -6.17 1.16
C LYS A 88 1.68 -6.36 -0.05
N VAL A 89 2.27 -5.27 -0.57
CA VAL A 89 3.25 -5.32 -1.68
C VAL A 89 4.53 -6.04 -1.26
N ILE A 90 5.07 -5.70 -0.09
CA ILE A 90 6.27 -6.34 0.47
C ILE A 90 5.97 -7.83 0.68
N GLU A 91 4.84 -8.16 1.26
CA GLU A 91 4.46 -9.53 1.56
C GLU A 91 4.33 -10.39 0.30
N LYS A 92 3.59 -9.90 -0.71
CA LYS A 92 3.45 -10.59 -1.99
C LYS A 92 4.77 -10.76 -2.72
N ARG A 93 5.71 -9.80 -2.59
CA ARG A 93 7.00 -9.84 -3.30
C ARG A 93 8.03 -10.74 -2.64
N TYR A 94 8.04 -10.81 -1.31
CA TYR A 94 9.08 -11.52 -0.57
C TYR A 94 8.56 -12.79 0.09
N PHE A 95 7.43 -12.75 0.80
CA PHE A 95 6.95 -13.90 1.58
C PHE A 95 6.12 -14.92 0.80
N LEU A 96 5.42 -14.53 -0.29
CA LEU A 96 4.71 -15.51 -1.14
C LEU A 96 5.66 -16.39 -1.97
N ARG A 97 6.92 -15.97 -2.13
CA ARG A 97 7.93 -16.67 -2.91
C ARG A 97 8.75 -17.66 -2.07
N ASP A 98 8.59 -17.62 -0.75
CA ASP A 98 9.33 -18.44 0.22
C ASP A 98 8.68 -19.82 0.46
N GLY A 99 8.43 -20.55 -0.63
CA GLY A 99 8.68 -21.99 -0.63
C GLY A 99 10.18 -22.32 -0.74
N ASN A 100 11.02 -21.31 -0.97
CA ASN A 100 12.48 -21.43 -1.00
C ASN A 100 13.12 -20.31 -0.17
N GLN A 101 13.42 -20.68 1.08
CA GLN A 101 14.07 -19.90 2.14
C GLN A 101 15.02 -18.79 1.67
N ILE A 102 14.78 -17.56 2.14
CA ILE A 102 15.82 -16.53 2.26
C ILE A 102 16.55 -16.75 3.60
N PRO A 103 17.82 -17.22 3.62
CA PRO A 103 18.60 -17.19 4.85
C PRO A 103 19.02 -15.75 5.10
N GLY A 104 18.45 -15.11 6.14
CA GLY A 104 18.93 -13.80 6.57
C GLY A 104 17.95 -12.90 7.32
N PHE A 105 16.69 -13.29 7.49
CA PHE A 105 15.71 -12.49 8.25
C PHE A 105 15.49 -12.99 9.68
N SER A 106 16.53 -13.55 10.30
CA SER A 106 16.56 -13.74 11.75
C SER A 106 17.31 -12.58 12.41
N GLU A 107 16.66 -11.97 13.40
CA GLU A 107 17.20 -11.01 14.37
C GLU A 107 17.26 -9.53 13.95
N ARG A 108 16.08 -8.91 13.89
CA ARG A 108 15.96 -7.48 14.23
C ARG A 108 16.46 -7.29 15.66
N LYS A 109 17.65 -6.71 15.78
CA LYS A 109 18.23 -6.13 17.00
C LYS A 109 17.15 -5.46 17.85
N ARG A 110 16.86 -6.08 19.00
CA ARG A 110 16.19 -5.42 20.13
C ARG A 110 17.17 -4.40 20.71
N PHE A 111 17.04 -3.13 20.30
CA PHE A 111 17.60 -2.03 21.08
C PHE A 111 16.69 -1.79 22.28
N GLY A 112 17.16 -2.11 23.48
CA GLY A 112 16.46 -1.81 24.72
C GLY A 112 17.20 -2.33 25.96
N GLY A 113 17.85 -1.42 26.67
CA GLY A 113 18.20 -1.59 28.08
C GLY A 113 19.58 -2.22 28.35
N GLY A 114 20.58 -1.37 28.59
CA GLY A 114 21.82 -1.83 29.21
C GLY A 114 21.60 -2.30 30.64
N THR A 115 22.37 -3.30 31.08
CA THR A 115 22.84 -3.49 32.47
C THR A 115 24.06 -4.41 32.46
N LEU A 116 25.10 -3.96 33.15
CA LEU A 116 26.43 -4.56 33.36
C LEU A 116 26.42 -5.83 34.24
N LYS A 117 27.59 -6.52 34.23
CA LYS A 117 28.17 -7.53 35.16
C LYS A 117 28.11 -8.97 34.64
N SER A 118 29.12 -9.84 34.74
CA SER A 118 30.50 -9.81 35.25
C SER A 118 31.19 -11.05 34.66
N LEU A 119 32.47 -10.94 34.30
CA LEU A 119 33.32 -12.08 33.93
C LEU A 119 33.60 -12.94 35.16
N HIS A 120 33.53 -14.27 35.03
CA HIS A 120 34.17 -15.24 35.91
C HIS A 120 34.89 -16.26 35.02
N TYR A 121 36.17 -16.47 35.28
CA TYR A 121 37.01 -17.50 34.67
C TYR A 121 37.19 -18.60 35.72
N ASP A 122 37.00 -19.86 35.33
CA ASP A 122 37.63 -21.01 35.97
C ASP A 122 38.69 -21.57 35.02
#